data_AF-A0A662BHU1-F1
#
_entry.id   AF-A0A662BHU1-F1
#
_cell.length_a   1.000
_cell.length_b   1.000
_cell.length_c   1.000
_cell.angle_alpha   90.00
_cell.angle_beta   90.00
_cell.angle_gamma   90.00
#
_symmetry.space_group_name_H-M   'P 1'
#
loop_
_entity.id
_entity.type
_entity.pdbx_description
1 polymer ?
#
loop_
_entity_poly.entity_id
_entity_poly.type
_entity_poly.pdbx_seq_one_letter_code
_entity_poly.pdbx_strand_id
1 'polypeptide(L)'
;MILLITVSFQADGQQLNAYLSFENGILQNADHFNTLPARETANGGEEYYNIDFYFPGANIANTSVNGIGYQFLHIKGFAQMGQIGAPALPAHNEVIAMPPGAEGNIVIINSSYVEYDAYMIHPALEPAWDTDGAPDPEFWIDDEIYNKDEFFPKSIVEITNVALLRGIPLAYTQIRPVQFNPVTGKIRVYTQIDFKLEYKGNKESFTSIANDNSLHFTNKLKRLVINSDNIPEGITRNTESKAGEKEY
;
A
#
# COMPACT_ATOMS: atom_id res chain seq x y z
N MET A 1 30.03 11.73 -48.97
CA MET A 1 30.03 10.46 -48.20
C MET A 1 30.88 10.69 -46.97
N ILE A 2 30.25 11.07 -45.86
CA ILE A 2 30.95 11.42 -44.61
C ILE A 2 30.68 10.27 -43.63
N LEU A 3 31.75 9.59 -43.25
CA LEU A 3 31.76 8.45 -42.33
C LEU A 3 31.71 8.99 -40.90
N LEU A 4 30.57 8.84 -40.22
CA LEU A 4 30.42 9.15 -38.80
C LEU A 4 30.93 7.94 -38.00
N ILE A 5 32.07 8.12 -37.34
CA ILE A 5 32.59 7.16 -36.36
C ILE A 5 31.87 7.46 -35.04
N THR A 6 30.91 6.61 -34.68
CA THR A 6 30.33 6.57 -33.34
C THR A 6 31.34 5.96 -32.38
N VAL A 7 31.89 6.77 -31.49
CA VAL A 7 32.66 6.31 -30.33
C VAL A 7 31.67 5.99 -29.22
N SER A 8 31.54 4.71 -28.89
CA SER A 8 30.80 4.23 -27.72
C SER A 8 31.60 4.54 -26.45
N PHE A 9 31.12 5.50 -25.65
CA PHE A 9 31.61 5.72 -24.29
C PHE A 9 30.89 4.74 -23.36
N GLN A 10 31.63 3.76 -22.84
CA GLN A 10 31.21 2.95 -21.70
C GLN A 10 31.60 3.75 -20.45
N ALA A 11 30.65 4.51 -19.90
CA ALA A 11 30.77 5.00 -18.53
C ALA A 11 30.21 3.92 -17.60
N ASP A 12 30.93 3.60 -16.52
CA ASP A 12 30.45 2.79 -15.40
C ASP A 12 29.11 3.37 -14.92
N GLY A 13 28.02 2.82 -15.45
CA GLY A 13 26.69 3.37 -15.27
C GLY A 13 26.10 2.90 -13.97
N GLN A 14 25.99 3.78 -12.98
CA GLN A 14 24.83 3.69 -12.10
C GLN A 14 23.61 3.72 -13.02
N GLN A 15 22.87 2.62 -13.05
CA GLN A 15 21.65 2.51 -13.84
C GLN A 15 20.72 3.62 -13.35
N LEU A 16 20.61 4.72 -14.11
CA LEU A 16 19.76 5.85 -13.77
C LEU A 16 18.32 5.32 -13.73
N ASN A 17 17.77 5.14 -12.52
CA ASN A 17 16.37 4.81 -12.35
C ASN A 17 15.56 5.99 -12.91
N ALA A 18 14.75 5.75 -13.93
CA ALA A 18 13.91 6.80 -14.50
C ALA A 18 12.80 7.15 -13.51
N TYR A 19 12.47 8.44 -13.37
CA TYR A 19 11.35 8.88 -12.54
C TYR A 19 10.12 9.11 -13.41
N LEU A 20 9.01 8.43 -13.09
CA LEU A 20 7.70 8.67 -13.66
C LEU A 20 6.93 9.66 -12.78
N SER A 21 6.78 10.90 -13.25
CA SER A 21 5.84 11.85 -12.66
C SER A 21 4.42 11.40 -12.96
N PHE A 22 3.54 11.45 -11.96
CA PHE A 22 2.13 11.11 -12.19
C PHE A 22 1.35 12.23 -12.88
N GLU A 23 1.95 13.40 -13.08
CA GLU A 23 1.35 14.54 -13.78
C GLU A 23 2.05 14.84 -15.12
N ASN A 24 3.37 14.65 -15.20
CA ASN A 24 4.21 15.22 -16.26
C ASN A 24 5.03 14.18 -17.06
N GLY A 25 4.73 12.88 -16.93
CA GLY A 25 5.45 11.81 -17.63
C GLY A 25 6.85 11.53 -17.08
N ILE A 26 7.71 10.92 -17.93
CA ILE A 26 9.07 10.53 -17.54
C ILE A 26 9.97 11.77 -17.47
N LEU A 27 10.59 12.00 -16.31
CA LEU A 27 11.54 13.08 -16.09
C LEU A 27 12.97 12.53 -16.00
N GLN A 28 13.93 13.25 -16.60
CA GLN A 28 15.36 12.94 -16.51
C GLN A 28 15.98 13.64 -15.28
N ASN A 29 17.08 13.08 -14.74
CA ASN A 29 17.75 13.49 -13.50
C ASN A 29 16.92 13.19 -12.22
N ALA A 30 16.56 11.92 -12.06
CA ALA A 30 15.66 11.39 -11.04
C ALA A 30 16.16 11.49 -9.58
N ASP A 31 17.45 11.73 -9.37
CA ASP A 31 18.14 11.55 -8.08
C ASP A 31 17.61 12.45 -6.93
N HIS A 32 16.78 13.44 -7.25
CA HIS A 32 16.22 14.40 -6.28
C HIS A 32 14.71 14.29 -6.10
N PHE A 33 14.01 13.43 -6.85
CA PHE A 33 12.55 13.35 -6.78
C PHE A 33 12.09 12.36 -5.71
N ASN A 34 11.26 12.86 -4.80
CA ASN A 34 10.66 12.05 -3.76
C ASN A 34 9.43 11.32 -4.32
N THR A 35 9.37 9.99 -4.12
CA THR A 35 8.19 9.18 -4.43
C THR A 35 7.31 8.93 -3.22
N LEU A 36 7.63 9.51 -2.05
CA LEU A 36 6.79 9.38 -0.85
C LEU A 36 5.47 10.13 -1.05
N PRO A 37 4.32 9.44 -0.98
CA PRO A 37 3.03 10.09 -1.08
C PRO A 37 2.75 10.97 0.13
N ALA A 38 2.08 12.09 -0.09
CA ALA A 38 1.45 12.85 1.00
C ALA A 38 0.08 12.24 1.31
N ARG A 39 -0.38 12.39 2.54
CA ARG A 39 -1.73 11.98 2.93
C ARG A 39 -2.36 12.96 3.90
N GLU A 40 -3.64 13.20 3.72
CA GLU A 40 -4.51 13.90 4.67
C GLU A 40 -5.54 12.92 5.21
N THR A 41 -6.03 13.18 6.43
CA THR A 41 -7.00 12.32 7.08
C THR A 41 -8.06 13.15 7.78
N ALA A 42 -9.31 12.71 7.70
CA ALA A 42 -10.40 13.31 8.45
C ALA A 42 -11.13 12.25 9.26
N ASN A 43 -11.35 12.56 10.54
CA ASN A 43 -11.99 11.68 11.48
C ASN A 43 -13.50 11.97 11.57
N GLY A 44 -14.32 11.03 11.11
CA GLY A 44 -15.78 11.06 11.23
C GLY A 44 -16.31 10.43 12.52
N GLY A 45 -15.43 10.22 13.51
CA GLY A 45 -15.76 9.59 14.79
C GLY A 45 -16.24 8.16 14.59
N GLU A 46 -17.48 7.89 15.00
CA GLU A 46 -18.09 6.56 14.93
C GLU A 46 -18.68 6.25 13.54
N GLU A 47 -18.69 7.18 12.59
CA GLU A 47 -19.34 6.97 11.29
C GLU A 47 -18.39 6.51 10.19
N TYR A 48 -17.23 7.14 10.09
CA TYR A 48 -16.24 6.83 9.06
C TYR A 48 -14.85 7.34 9.44
N TYR A 49 -13.86 6.85 8.70
CA TYR A 49 -12.53 7.46 8.63
C TYR A 49 -12.16 7.75 7.18
N ASN A 50 -11.71 8.96 6.89
CA ASN A 50 -11.36 9.41 5.56
C ASN A 50 -9.84 9.52 5.41
N ILE A 51 -9.34 9.10 4.26
CA ILE A 51 -7.92 9.18 3.90
C ILE A 51 -7.84 9.66 2.45
N ASP A 52 -7.07 10.72 2.23
CA ASP A 52 -6.81 11.32 0.94
C ASP A 52 -5.31 11.27 0.64
N PHE A 53 -4.92 10.47 -0.37
CA PHE A 53 -3.54 10.29 -0.78
C PHE A 53 -3.21 11.12 -2.02
N TYR A 54 -2.03 11.74 -2.02
CA TYR A 54 -1.46 12.46 -3.14
C TYR A 54 -0.13 11.82 -3.57
N PHE A 55 -0.05 11.40 -4.82
CA PHE A 55 1.08 10.64 -5.36
C PHE A 55 1.89 11.50 -6.34
N PRO A 56 3.16 11.85 -6.01
CA PRO A 56 3.98 12.67 -6.90
C PRO A 56 4.52 11.88 -8.11
N GLY A 57 4.82 10.60 -7.92
CA GLY A 57 5.45 9.77 -8.94
C GLY A 57 5.97 8.43 -8.43
N ALA A 58 6.59 7.66 -9.33
CA ALA A 58 7.23 6.38 -9.05
C ALA A 58 8.61 6.26 -9.75
N ASN A 59 9.53 5.52 -9.15
CA ASN A 59 10.77 5.15 -9.82
C ASN A 59 10.55 3.92 -10.70
N ILE A 60 11.14 3.90 -11.89
CA ILE A 60 11.08 2.78 -12.83
C ILE A 60 12.40 2.01 -12.75
N ALA A 61 12.32 0.70 -12.54
CA ALA A 61 13.41 -0.24 -12.75
C ALA A 61 13.08 -1.15 -13.93
N ASN A 62 14.06 -1.39 -14.81
CA ASN A 62 13.89 -2.22 -16.00
C ASN A 62 14.57 -3.58 -15.81
N THR A 63 13.95 -4.64 -16.29
CA THR A 63 14.52 -5.99 -16.37
C THR A 63 14.16 -6.64 -17.70
N SER A 64 14.79 -7.75 -18.05
CA SER A 64 14.48 -8.51 -19.26
C SER A 64 14.49 -10.00 -18.96
N VAL A 65 13.44 -10.69 -19.38
CA VAL A 65 13.31 -12.15 -19.27
C VAL A 65 12.99 -12.71 -20.65
N ASN A 66 13.78 -13.69 -21.12
CA ASN A 66 13.62 -14.32 -22.44
C ASN A 66 13.54 -13.33 -23.62
N GLY A 67 14.25 -12.20 -23.51
CA GLY A 67 14.26 -11.13 -24.54
C GLY A 67 13.06 -10.18 -24.49
N ILE A 68 12.15 -10.34 -23.53
CA ILE A 68 11.02 -9.43 -23.29
C ILE A 68 11.42 -8.47 -22.16
N GLY A 69 11.31 -7.17 -22.42
CA GLY A 69 11.56 -6.12 -21.42
C GLY A 69 10.36 -5.93 -20.49
N TYR A 70 10.62 -5.90 -19.19
CA TYR A 70 9.65 -5.65 -18.15
C TYR A 70 10.06 -4.47 -17.27
N GLN A 71 9.09 -3.86 -16.60
CA GLN A 71 9.29 -2.77 -15.66
C GLN A 71 8.74 -3.10 -14.27
N PHE A 72 9.42 -2.59 -13.26
CA PHE A 72 8.91 -2.43 -11.91
C PHE A 72 8.70 -0.94 -11.62
N LEU A 73 7.59 -0.63 -10.97
CA LEU A 73 7.31 0.71 -10.45
C LEU A 73 7.53 0.69 -8.94
N HIS A 74 8.23 1.69 -8.40
CA HIS A 74 8.53 1.79 -6.98
C HIS A 74 8.09 3.13 -6.42
N ILE A 75 7.18 3.07 -5.44
CA ILE A 75 6.72 4.22 -4.66
C ILE A 75 7.25 4.05 -3.24
N LYS A 76 7.87 5.07 -2.67
CA LYS A 76 8.45 4.97 -1.33
C LYS A 76 7.35 4.73 -0.29
N GLY A 77 7.54 3.71 0.55
CA GLY A 77 6.54 3.27 1.53
C GLY A 77 5.52 2.26 0.99
N PHE A 78 5.60 1.90 -0.30
CA PHE A 78 4.74 0.90 -0.93
C PHE A 78 5.56 -0.37 -1.19
N ALA A 79 4.93 -1.51 -0.95
CA ALA A 79 5.44 -2.81 -1.37
C ALA A 79 4.87 -3.15 -2.75
N GLN A 80 5.23 -4.32 -3.30
CA GLN A 80 4.56 -4.85 -4.49
C GLN A 80 3.40 -5.76 -4.08
N MET A 81 2.38 -5.84 -4.95
CA MET A 81 1.35 -6.86 -4.83
C MET A 81 1.96 -8.26 -4.88
N GLY A 82 1.53 -9.14 -3.97
CA GLY A 82 2.09 -10.49 -3.81
C GLY A 82 1.28 -11.61 -4.46
N GLN A 83 0.33 -11.29 -5.34
CA GLN A 83 -0.40 -12.32 -6.09
C GLN A 83 0.54 -12.91 -7.15
N ILE A 84 1.01 -14.13 -6.91
CA ILE A 84 1.93 -14.84 -7.80
C ILE A 84 1.37 -14.84 -9.24
N GLY A 85 2.23 -14.53 -10.21
CA GLY A 85 1.92 -14.44 -11.65
C GLY A 85 1.15 -13.21 -12.08
N ALA A 86 0.53 -12.46 -11.17
CA ALA A 86 -0.13 -11.19 -11.49
C ALA A 86 0.88 -10.04 -11.58
N PRO A 87 0.56 -8.91 -12.23
CA PRO A 87 1.43 -7.73 -12.27
C PRO A 87 1.87 -7.27 -10.88
N ALA A 88 3.19 -7.17 -10.66
CA ALA A 88 3.81 -6.69 -9.43
C ALA A 88 3.69 -5.15 -9.35
N LEU A 89 2.49 -4.69 -8.98
CA LEU A 89 2.15 -3.27 -8.88
C LEU A 89 2.34 -2.75 -7.45
N PRO A 90 2.69 -1.45 -7.28
CA PRO A 90 2.79 -0.82 -5.97
C PRO A 90 1.49 -0.92 -5.17
N ALA A 91 1.59 -1.36 -3.93
CA ALA A 91 0.51 -1.40 -2.97
C ALA A 91 0.97 -1.02 -1.56
N HIS A 92 0.10 -0.37 -0.80
CA HIS A 92 0.32 -0.03 0.61
C HIS A 92 -0.86 -0.51 1.45
N ASN A 93 -0.59 -1.04 2.64
CA ASN A 93 -1.63 -1.51 3.55
C ASN A 93 -1.73 -0.54 4.73
N GLU A 94 -2.90 0.05 4.91
CA GLU A 94 -3.27 0.78 6.12
C GLU A 94 -4.10 -0.12 7.02
N VAL A 95 -3.86 -0.02 8.32
CA VAL A 95 -4.69 -0.70 9.33
C VAL A 95 -5.58 0.35 9.98
N ILE A 96 -6.89 0.16 9.87
CA ILE A 96 -7.89 1.09 10.42
C ILE A 96 -8.70 0.33 11.46
N ALA A 97 -8.71 0.81 12.70
CA ALA A 97 -9.63 0.27 13.70
C ALA A 97 -11.05 0.70 13.37
N MET A 98 -12.01 -0.20 13.52
CA MET A 98 -13.43 0.11 13.44
C MET A 98 -14.05 -0.05 14.83
N PRO A 99 -15.18 0.61 15.10
CA PRO A 99 -15.87 0.43 16.36
C PRO A 99 -16.28 -1.04 16.57
N PRO A 100 -16.30 -1.57 17.81
CA PRO A 100 -16.67 -2.96 18.05
C PRO A 100 -18.05 -3.29 17.45
N GLY A 101 -18.14 -4.40 16.72
CA GLY A 101 -19.36 -4.83 16.00
C GLY A 101 -19.59 -4.15 14.65
N ALA A 102 -18.75 -3.20 14.23
CA ALA A 102 -18.87 -2.57 12.92
C ALA A 102 -18.36 -3.44 11.76
N GLU A 103 -19.02 -3.29 10.61
CA GLU A 103 -18.54 -3.77 9.31
C GLU A 103 -18.03 -2.59 8.49
N GLY A 104 -16.91 -2.79 7.78
CA GLY A 104 -16.28 -1.75 6.98
C GLY A 104 -16.77 -1.76 5.53
N ASN A 105 -17.08 -0.58 4.99
CA ASN A 105 -17.35 -0.40 3.57
C ASN A 105 -16.49 0.73 2.99
N ILE A 106 -15.78 0.46 1.89
CA ILE A 106 -14.97 1.48 1.20
C ILE A 106 -15.83 2.26 0.22
N VAL A 107 -15.72 3.58 0.27
CA VAL A 107 -16.35 4.51 -0.68
C VAL A 107 -15.27 5.42 -1.24
N ILE A 108 -15.07 5.41 -2.56
CA ILE A 108 -14.20 6.37 -3.24
C ILE A 108 -14.96 7.69 -3.37
N ILE A 109 -14.39 8.75 -2.81
CA ILE A 109 -14.96 10.11 -2.83
C ILE A 109 -14.47 10.85 -4.06
N ASN A 110 -13.17 10.76 -4.34
CA ASN A 110 -12.54 11.33 -5.52
C ASN A 110 -11.34 10.48 -5.95
N SER A 111 -11.06 10.46 -7.24
CA SER A 111 -9.85 9.84 -7.77
C SER A 111 -9.46 10.52 -9.06
N SER A 112 -8.21 10.97 -9.16
CA SER A 112 -7.64 11.58 -10.36
C SER A 112 -6.48 10.73 -10.86
N TYR A 113 -6.37 10.56 -12.18
CA TYR A 113 -5.35 9.72 -12.78
C TYR A 113 -4.85 10.24 -14.12
N VAL A 114 -3.67 9.76 -14.49
CA VAL A 114 -3.05 9.93 -15.81
C VAL A 114 -2.71 8.55 -16.37
N GLU A 115 -2.83 8.38 -17.68
CA GLU A 115 -2.45 7.14 -18.36
C GLU A 115 -1.16 7.31 -19.15
N TYR A 116 -0.33 6.26 -19.14
CA TYR A 116 0.88 6.18 -19.92
C TYR A 116 0.94 4.87 -20.70
N ASP A 117 1.41 4.94 -21.94
CA ASP A 117 1.59 3.80 -22.84
C ASP A 117 2.99 3.19 -22.73
N ALA A 118 3.17 2.02 -23.37
CA ALA A 118 4.43 1.31 -23.52
C ALA A 118 5.04 0.77 -22.21
N TYR A 119 4.18 0.22 -21.35
CA TYR A 119 4.59 -0.51 -20.15
C TYR A 119 4.26 -1.99 -20.27
N MET A 120 5.13 -2.81 -19.70
CA MET A 120 4.95 -4.23 -19.48
C MET A 120 5.43 -4.52 -18.05
N ILE A 121 4.49 -4.61 -17.11
CA ILE A 121 4.84 -4.79 -15.70
C ILE A 121 5.30 -6.24 -15.47
N HIS A 122 6.36 -6.41 -14.70
CA HIS A 122 6.85 -7.75 -14.35
C HIS A 122 5.84 -8.49 -13.45
N PRO A 123 5.62 -9.81 -13.61
CA PRO A 123 4.78 -10.57 -12.70
C PRO A 123 5.40 -10.69 -11.31
N ALA A 124 4.58 -10.76 -10.27
CA ALA A 124 5.06 -11.11 -8.94
C ALA A 124 5.44 -12.60 -8.94
N LEU A 125 6.69 -12.90 -8.60
CA LEU A 125 7.17 -14.27 -8.51
C LEU A 125 6.90 -14.85 -7.12
N GLU A 126 7.09 -16.15 -6.98
CA GLU A 126 7.09 -16.78 -5.66
C GLU A 126 8.16 -16.15 -4.76
N PRO A 127 7.88 -16.00 -3.45
CA PRO A 127 8.91 -15.58 -2.50
C PRO A 127 10.09 -16.55 -2.52
N ALA A 128 11.30 -16.01 -2.64
CA ALA A 128 12.52 -16.81 -2.51
C ALA A 128 12.56 -17.50 -1.14
N TRP A 129 13.08 -18.73 -1.11
CA TRP A 129 13.26 -19.45 0.15
C TRP A 129 14.43 -18.87 0.94
N ASP A 130 14.22 -18.65 2.24
CA ASP A 130 15.25 -18.19 3.17
C ASP A 130 16.14 -19.37 3.60
N THR A 131 16.85 -19.95 2.63
CA THR A 131 17.76 -21.08 2.82
C THR A 131 18.96 -20.93 1.90
N ASP A 132 20.15 -21.06 2.45
CA ASP A 132 21.40 -20.90 1.70
C ASP A 132 21.48 -21.91 0.55
N GLY A 133 21.80 -21.41 -0.65
CA GLY A 133 21.84 -22.20 -1.88
C GLY A 133 20.48 -22.59 -2.48
N ALA A 134 19.36 -22.08 -1.96
CA ALA A 134 18.08 -22.24 -2.64
C ALA A 134 18.11 -21.57 -4.02
N PRO A 135 17.49 -22.19 -5.05
CA PRO A 135 17.40 -21.58 -6.37
C PRO A 135 16.55 -20.30 -6.32
N ASP A 136 16.86 -19.35 -7.21
CA ASP A 136 16.01 -18.19 -7.42
C ASP A 136 14.61 -18.61 -7.89
N PRO A 137 13.55 -17.86 -7.54
CA PRO A 137 12.20 -18.14 -8.02
C PRO A 137 12.16 -18.23 -9.54
N GLU A 138 11.52 -19.28 -10.05
CA GLU A 138 11.31 -19.42 -11.49
C GLU A 138 10.39 -18.33 -12.02
N PHE A 139 10.66 -17.87 -13.23
CA PHE A 139 9.78 -16.91 -13.90
C PHE A 139 8.47 -17.60 -14.28
N TRP A 140 7.37 -17.08 -13.74
CA TRP A 140 6.03 -17.53 -14.06
C TRP A 140 5.08 -16.34 -14.21
N ILE A 141 4.15 -16.45 -15.16
CA ILE A 141 3.17 -15.40 -15.50
C ILE A 141 1.78 -16.02 -15.55
N ASP A 142 0.80 -15.32 -15.01
CA ASP A 142 -0.59 -15.74 -15.09
C ASP A 142 -1.18 -15.31 -16.43
N ASP A 143 -1.27 -16.26 -17.37
CA ASP A 143 -1.82 -16.03 -18.71
C ASP A 143 -3.28 -15.56 -18.69
N GLU A 144 -4.07 -15.89 -17.66
CA GLU A 144 -5.46 -15.42 -17.55
C GLU A 144 -5.53 -13.92 -17.26
N ILE A 145 -4.53 -13.39 -16.56
CA ILE A 145 -4.41 -11.96 -16.27
C ILE A 145 -3.74 -11.24 -17.45
N TYR A 146 -2.62 -11.76 -17.95
CA TYR A 146 -1.80 -11.06 -18.95
C TYR A 146 -2.41 -11.07 -20.36
N ASN A 147 -3.31 -12.00 -20.67
CA ASN A 147 -4.03 -11.99 -21.94
C ASN A 147 -5.39 -11.29 -21.86
N LYS A 148 -5.70 -10.62 -20.75
CA LYS A 148 -6.97 -9.93 -20.54
C LYS A 148 -6.87 -8.43 -20.81
N ASP A 149 -7.71 -7.94 -21.70
CA ASP A 149 -7.83 -6.51 -21.99
C ASP A 149 -8.67 -5.79 -20.92
N GLU A 150 -8.16 -5.75 -19.69
CA GLU A 150 -8.76 -5.06 -18.55
C GLU A 150 -7.66 -4.48 -17.65
N PHE A 151 -7.95 -3.37 -16.97
CA PHE A 151 -7.05 -2.84 -15.95
C PHE A 151 -7.04 -3.72 -14.70
N PHE A 152 -5.86 -4.21 -14.35
CA PHE A 152 -5.57 -4.92 -13.11
C PHE A 152 -4.77 -4.02 -12.15
N PRO A 153 -5.03 -4.08 -10.84
CA PRO A 153 -6.20 -4.69 -10.21
C PRO A 153 -7.43 -3.82 -10.45
N LYS A 154 -8.62 -4.42 -10.39
CA LYS A 154 -9.88 -3.70 -10.65
C LYS A 154 -10.18 -2.59 -9.64
N SER A 155 -9.88 -2.84 -8.36
CA SER A 155 -10.12 -1.90 -7.26
C SER A 155 -8.82 -1.22 -6.83
N ILE A 156 -8.85 0.12 -6.78
CA ILE A 156 -7.72 0.97 -6.30
C ILE A 156 -7.61 1.01 -4.78
N VAL A 157 -8.70 0.72 -4.07
CA VAL A 157 -8.74 0.57 -2.61
C VAL A 157 -9.63 -0.61 -2.28
N GLU A 158 -9.17 -1.49 -1.39
CA GLU A 158 -9.88 -2.71 -1.02
C GLU A 158 -9.60 -3.09 0.44
N ILE A 159 -10.60 -3.56 1.18
CA ILE A 159 -10.39 -4.22 2.47
C ILE A 159 -9.99 -5.67 2.17
N THR A 160 -8.70 -5.99 2.34
CA THR A 160 -8.18 -7.33 2.04
C THR A 160 -8.45 -8.33 3.16
N ASN A 161 -8.58 -7.84 4.40
CA ASN A 161 -8.88 -8.65 5.56
C ASN A 161 -9.50 -7.80 6.68
N VAL A 162 -10.34 -8.40 7.52
CA VAL A 162 -10.75 -7.85 8.80
C VAL A 162 -10.30 -8.81 9.91
N ALA A 163 -9.30 -8.41 10.69
CA ALA A 163 -8.86 -9.19 11.85
C ALA A 163 -9.53 -8.69 13.13
N LEU A 164 -9.77 -9.58 14.08
CA LEU A 164 -10.28 -9.22 15.41
C LEU A 164 -9.14 -9.22 16.43
N LEU A 165 -8.84 -8.07 17.02
CA LEU A 165 -7.88 -7.93 18.10
C LEU A 165 -8.61 -7.58 19.40
N ARG A 166 -8.78 -8.56 20.29
CA ARG A 166 -9.54 -8.40 21.55
C ARG A 166 -10.96 -7.85 21.32
N GLY A 167 -11.66 -8.36 20.31
CA GLY A 167 -13.00 -7.89 19.94
C GLY A 167 -13.04 -6.60 19.12
N ILE A 168 -11.89 -5.98 18.85
CA ILE A 168 -11.78 -4.77 18.04
C ILE A 168 -11.51 -5.17 16.59
N PRO A 169 -12.44 -4.89 15.66
CA PRO A 169 -12.23 -5.16 14.24
C PRO A 169 -11.20 -4.19 13.64
N LEU A 170 -10.18 -4.76 13.01
CA LEU A 170 -9.10 -4.06 12.31
C LEU A 170 -9.23 -4.33 10.82
N ALA A 171 -9.60 -3.31 10.04
CA ALA A 171 -9.65 -3.39 8.59
C ALA A 171 -8.26 -3.18 8.00
N TYR A 172 -7.73 -4.22 7.35
CA TYR A 172 -6.53 -4.14 6.52
C TYR A 172 -6.95 -3.63 5.15
N THR A 173 -6.70 -2.35 4.90
CA THR A 173 -7.10 -1.67 3.68
C THR A 173 -5.90 -1.49 2.78
N GLN A 174 -5.95 -2.07 1.59
CA GLN A 174 -4.88 -1.99 0.60
C GLN A 174 -5.18 -0.89 -0.42
N ILE A 175 -4.25 0.04 -0.57
CA ILE A 175 -4.27 1.16 -1.53
C ILE A 175 -3.33 0.83 -2.68
N ARG A 176 -3.82 0.98 -3.91
CA ARG A 176 -3.16 0.55 -5.15
C ARG A 176 -3.19 1.71 -6.15
N PRO A 177 -2.17 2.60 -6.13
CA PRO A 177 -2.15 3.82 -6.93
C PRO A 177 -1.82 3.60 -8.40
N VAL A 178 -1.57 2.35 -8.81
CA VAL A 178 -1.28 2.01 -10.20
C VAL A 178 -2.16 0.85 -10.63
N GLN A 179 -2.77 0.99 -11.80
CA GLN A 179 -3.41 -0.10 -12.53
C GLN A 179 -2.67 -0.31 -13.85
N PHE A 180 -2.70 -1.54 -14.36
CA PHE A 180 -2.03 -1.94 -15.59
C PHE A 180 -2.96 -2.78 -16.44
N ASN A 181 -3.05 -2.47 -17.73
CA ASN A 181 -3.70 -3.30 -18.72
C ASN A 181 -2.61 -3.98 -19.57
N PRO A 182 -2.46 -5.31 -19.45
CA PRO A 182 -1.37 -6.06 -20.09
C PRO A 182 -1.51 -6.20 -21.61
N VAL A 183 -2.73 -6.20 -22.15
CA VAL A 183 -2.96 -6.31 -23.60
C VAL A 183 -2.64 -5.01 -24.32
N THR A 184 -3.03 -3.88 -23.73
CA THR A 184 -2.78 -2.55 -24.33
C THR A 184 -1.41 -1.99 -23.98
N GLY A 185 -0.74 -2.52 -22.96
CA GLY A 185 0.52 -2.00 -22.44
C GLY A 185 0.38 -0.63 -21.78
N LYS A 186 -0.82 -0.32 -21.25
CA LYS A 186 -1.13 0.96 -20.59
C LYS A 186 -1.08 0.82 -19.08
N ILE A 187 -0.47 1.78 -18.41
CA ILE A 187 -0.64 1.98 -16.97
C ILE A 187 -1.54 3.19 -16.73
N ARG A 188 -2.33 3.11 -15.65
CA ARG A 188 -3.07 4.22 -15.08
C ARG A 188 -2.49 4.51 -13.71
N VAL A 189 -1.91 5.69 -13.55
CA VAL A 189 -1.32 6.13 -12.28
C VAL A 189 -2.22 7.20 -11.67
N TYR A 190 -2.58 7.01 -10.40
CA TYR A 190 -3.50 7.91 -9.71
C TYR A 190 -2.71 9.02 -9.01
N THR A 191 -2.93 10.27 -9.39
CA THR A 191 -2.34 11.44 -8.71
C THR A 191 -2.99 11.70 -7.36
N GLN A 192 -4.29 11.37 -7.24
CA GLN A 192 -5.05 11.50 -6.00
C GLN A 192 -5.99 10.30 -5.81
N ILE A 193 -6.06 9.78 -4.58
CA ILE A 193 -7.07 8.80 -4.15
C ILE A 193 -7.66 9.26 -2.82
N ASP A 194 -8.89 9.75 -2.85
CA ASP A 194 -9.68 10.12 -1.68
C ASP A 194 -10.75 9.06 -1.43
N PHE A 195 -10.69 8.41 -0.27
CA PHE A 195 -11.67 7.39 0.11
C PHE A 195 -12.10 7.49 1.57
N LYS A 196 -13.27 6.92 1.84
CA LYS A 196 -13.81 6.73 3.19
C LYS A 196 -13.94 5.25 3.49
N LEU A 197 -13.52 4.86 4.68
CA LEU A 197 -13.97 3.63 5.32
C LEU A 197 -15.19 3.98 6.17
N GLU A 198 -16.38 3.63 5.71
CA GLU A 198 -17.63 3.80 6.45
C GLU A 198 -17.86 2.62 7.38
N TYR A 199 -18.29 2.91 8.61
CA TYR A 199 -18.60 1.91 9.62
C TYR A 199 -20.11 1.62 9.60
N LYS A 200 -20.51 0.42 9.17
CA LYS A 200 -21.90 -0.04 9.09
C LYS A 200 -22.21 -1.08 10.17
N GLY A 201 -23.48 -1.43 10.29
CA GLY A 201 -23.95 -2.46 11.23
C GLY A 201 -24.28 -1.94 12.63
N ASN A 202 -24.58 -2.88 13.53
CA ASN A 202 -24.83 -2.58 14.94
C ASN A 202 -23.50 -2.52 15.69
N LYS A 203 -23.02 -1.31 15.91
CA LYS A 203 -21.70 -1.03 16.45
C LYS A 203 -21.80 -0.32 17.80
N GLU A 204 -20.86 -0.63 18.68
CA GLU A 204 -20.63 0.13 19.89
C GLU A 204 -19.78 1.38 19.57
N SER A 205 -19.63 2.27 20.54
CA SER A 205 -18.65 3.36 20.43
C SER A 205 -17.24 2.83 20.64
N PHE A 206 -16.25 3.45 20.00
CA PHE A 206 -14.83 3.27 20.34
C PHE A 206 -14.55 3.39 21.84
N THR A 207 -15.33 4.17 22.59
CA THR A 207 -15.20 4.30 24.06
C THR A 207 -15.28 2.95 24.78
N SER A 208 -16.02 1.96 24.27
CA SER A 208 -16.10 0.64 24.92
C SER A 208 -14.75 -0.09 24.94
N ILE A 209 -13.84 0.24 24.02
CA ILE A 209 -12.47 -0.29 24.00
C ILE A 209 -11.73 0.02 25.31
N ALA A 210 -11.94 1.19 25.90
CA ALA A 210 -11.27 1.58 27.14
C ALA A 210 -11.68 0.72 28.33
N ASN A 211 -12.97 0.37 28.42
CA ASN A 211 -13.55 -0.33 29.56
C ASN A 211 -12.99 -1.75 29.73
N ASP A 212 -12.64 -2.40 28.63
CA ASP A 212 -12.21 -3.79 28.63
C ASP A 212 -10.68 -3.95 28.52
N ASN A 213 -9.94 -2.84 28.36
CA ASN A 213 -8.52 -2.90 28.04
C ASN A 213 -7.65 -2.00 28.93
N SER A 214 -6.43 -2.46 29.19
CA SER A 214 -5.43 -1.67 29.90
C SER A 214 -4.88 -0.52 29.05
N LEU A 215 -4.39 0.54 29.70
CA LEU A 215 -3.68 1.64 29.04
C LEU A 215 -2.50 1.13 28.17
N HIS A 216 -1.78 0.10 28.64
CA HIS A 216 -0.68 -0.48 27.88
C HIS A 216 -1.14 -1.10 26.55
N PHE A 217 -2.29 -1.79 26.54
CA PHE A 217 -2.84 -2.35 25.31
C PHE A 217 -3.31 -1.27 24.35
N THR A 218 -4.08 -0.29 24.83
CA THR A 218 -4.58 0.82 23.98
C THR A 218 -3.44 1.64 23.38
N ASN A 219 -2.34 1.85 24.12
CA ASN A 219 -1.13 2.47 23.58
C ASN A 219 -0.44 1.63 22.49
N LYS A 220 -0.51 0.29 22.57
CA LYS A 220 -0.04 -0.57 21.47
C LYS A 220 -0.97 -0.47 20.26
N LEU A 221 -2.28 -0.46 20.48
CA LEU A 221 -3.28 -0.33 19.42
C LEU A 221 -3.13 1.00 18.67
N LYS A 222 -2.97 2.12 19.37
CA LYS A 222 -2.73 3.45 18.78
C LYS A 222 -1.54 3.49 17.82
N ARG A 223 -0.50 2.70 18.05
CA ARG A 223 0.67 2.63 17.16
C ARG A 223 0.46 1.71 15.95
N LEU A 224 -0.53 0.82 16.02
CA LEU A 224 -0.82 -0.14 14.96
C LEU A 224 -1.74 0.46 13.89
N VAL A 225 -2.65 1.35 14.30
CA VAL A 225 -3.72 1.86 13.44
C VAL A 225 -3.50 3.32 13.05
N ILE A 226 -3.89 3.68 11.83
CA ILE A 226 -3.76 5.07 11.35
C ILE A 226 -4.70 6.02 12.08
N ASN A 227 -5.91 5.57 12.44
CA ASN A 227 -6.94 6.36 13.12
C ASN A 227 -6.76 6.35 14.64
N SER A 228 -5.53 6.56 15.11
CA SER A 228 -5.16 6.44 16.52
C SER A 228 -5.95 7.38 17.46
N ASP A 229 -6.43 8.51 16.92
CA ASP A 229 -7.26 9.49 17.64
C ASP A 229 -8.62 8.93 18.06
N ASN A 230 -9.13 7.90 17.36
CA ASN A 230 -10.35 7.20 17.75
C ASN A 230 -10.16 6.21 18.88
N ILE A 231 -8.91 5.86 19.21
CA ILE A 231 -8.65 4.86 20.25
C ILE A 231 -8.61 5.57 21.61
N PRO A 232 -9.52 5.28 22.55
CA PRO A 232 -9.50 5.91 23.87
C PRO A 232 -8.34 5.38 24.73
N GLU A 233 -8.04 6.08 25.82
CA GLU A 233 -7.11 5.59 26.83
C GLU A 233 -7.76 4.48 27.66
N GLY A 234 -7.05 3.35 27.80
CA GLY A 234 -7.51 2.23 28.61
C GLY A 234 -7.30 2.44 30.12
N ILE A 235 -7.75 1.47 30.91
CA ILE A 235 -7.70 1.53 32.37
C ILE A 235 -6.26 1.53 32.88
N THR A 236 -5.95 2.45 33.80
CA THR A 236 -4.76 2.42 34.67
C THR A 236 -5.09 1.70 35.97
N ARG A 237 -4.37 0.63 36.30
CA ARG A 237 -4.45 0.08 37.67
C ARG A 237 -3.74 1.04 38.61
N ASN A 238 -4.49 1.81 39.41
CA ASN A 238 -3.91 2.46 40.57
C ASN A 238 -3.50 1.36 41.55
N THR A 239 -2.20 1.20 41.77
CA THR A 239 -1.65 0.42 42.88
C THR A 239 -1.86 1.18 44.19
N GLU A 240 -3.11 1.34 44.61
CA GLU A 240 -3.45 1.55 46.01
C GLU A 240 -3.99 0.22 46.54
N SER A 241 -3.15 -0.81 46.56
CA SER A 241 -3.40 -1.96 47.40
C SER A 241 -3.21 -1.52 48.84
N LYS A 242 -4.34 -1.33 49.53
CA LYS A 242 -4.46 -1.32 50.98
C LYS A 242 -3.36 -2.17 51.61
N ALA A 243 -2.41 -1.52 52.29
CA ALA A 243 -1.61 -2.16 53.32
C ALA A 243 -2.61 -2.62 54.39
N GLY A 244 -3.11 -3.85 54.26
CA GLY A 244 -3.79 -4.51 55.35
C GLY A 244 -2.77 -4.65 56.47
N GLU A 245 -2.95 -3.88 57.53
CA GLU A 245 -2.31 -4.11 58.82
C GLU A 245 -2.47 -5.59 59.16
N LYS A 246 -1.36 -6.32 59.14
CA LYS A 246 -1.28 -7.55 59.91
C LYS A 246 -1.06 -7.11 61.36
N GLU A 247 -2.13 -7.03 62.12
CA GLU A 247 -2.00 -7.09 63.58
C GLU A 247 -1.43 -8.45 63.97
N TYR A 248 -0.53 -8.41 64.95
CA TYR A 248 0.42 -9.45 65.37
C TYR A 248 -0.23 -10.72 65.91
#